data_AF-E9HJ54-F1
#
_entry.id   AF-E9HJ54-F1
#
_cell.length_a   1.000
_cell.length_b   1.000
_cell.length_c   1.000
_cell.angle_alpha   90.00
_cell.angle_beta   90.00
_cell.angle_gamma   90.00
#
_symmetry.space_group_name_H-M   'P 1'
#
loop_
_entity.id
_entity.type
_entity.pdbx_description
1 polymer ?
#
loop_
_entity_poly.entity_id
_entity_poly.type
_entity_poly.pdbx_seq_one_letter_code
_entity_poly.pdbx_strand_id
1 'polypeptide(L)'
;MEKPCPVTSSEFLEKWGCDLDTLYKLGIKFLKDKEGKAFHLGYDQKCKLLAFTQQVSNGPFNPDLHGNVGVLDVIGKDRKIAWQKLGDMGRESAMLSFVEILNSACPLFHACVEAHKKEIEMKAEKEKEDLEFQLKEVERLKIEAEEDAKREIQMKEQEEKRKQIKEALNLQTYDQFKTYAEQQYPENPDQQAILIRQLQEQHYIQYMQQIYQQQILSQNITKAEDSEFSQELPLDVEAAALNALASIQNIPLEPDNFSEASGNDEEELAADIVAASMWTRKDIREFKDSVYKEGKDSIIKVGHGETVTVR
;
A
#
# COMPACT_ATOMS: atom_id res chain seq x y z
N MET A 1 -60.60 -4.92 23.31
CA MET A 1 -59.67 -5.80 22.57
C MET A 1 -59.07 -4.97 21.46
N GLU A 2 -57.98 -4.27 21.73
CA GLU A 2 -57.20 -3.60 20.69
C GLU A 2 -56.07 -4.54 20.31
N LYS A 3 -56.07 -4.97 19.05
CA LYS A 3 -54.95 -5.71 18.47
C LYS A 3 -53.78 -4.71 18.33
N PRO A 4 -52.56 -5.02 18.78
CA PRO A 4 -51.43 -4.15 18.53
C PRO A 4 -51.18 -4.09 17.01
N CYS A 5 -51.14 -2.87 16.47
CA CYS A 5 -50.78 -2.61 15.08
C CYS A 5 -49.40 -3.24 14.78
N PRO A 6 -49.21 -3.85 13.59
CA PRO A 6 -47.89 -4.27 13.17
C PRO A 6 -47.08 -2.99 12.95
N VAL A 7 -46.15 -2.69 13.87
CA VAL A 7 -45.17 -1.62 13.67
C VAL A 7 -44.41 -1.98 12.41
N THR A 8 -44.59 -1.20 11.35
CA THR A 8 -43.90 -1.37 10.09
C THR A 8 -42.41 -1.38 10.37
N SER A 9 -41.68 -2.43 9.97
CA SER A 9 -40.25 -2.61 10.30
C SER A 9 -39.39 -1.38 9.97
N SER A 10 -39.82 -0.56 9.00
CA SER A 10 -39.20 0.72 8.62
C SER A 10 -39.23 1.77 9.74
N GLU A 11 -40.36 1.98 10.41
CA GLU A 11 -40.47 2.98 11.50
C GLU A 11 -39.66 2.55 12.73
N PHE A 12 -39.56 1.24 12.95
CA PHE A 12 -38.76 0.68 14.04
C PHE A 12 -37.27 0.86 13.80
N LEU A 13 -36.82 0.63 12.56
CA LEU A 13 -35.44 0.88 12.11
C LEU A 13 -35.10 2.38 12.17
N GLU A 14 -36.02 3.27 11.84
CA GLU A 14 -35.79 4.72 11.99
C GLU A 14 -35.64 5.12 13.46
N LYS A 15 -36.47 4.56 14.34
CA LYS A 15 -36.45 4.91 15.78
C LYS A 15 -35.23 4.35 16.52
N TRP A 16 -34.86 3.10 16.27
CA TRP A 16 -33.82 2.41 17.05
C TRP A 16 -32.53 2.17 16.29
N GLY A 17 -32.54 2.30 14.96
CA GLY A 17 -31.36 2.12 14.11
C GLY A 17 -30.92 0.67 13.93
N CYS A 18 -31.66 -0.30 14.47
CA CYS A 18 -31.37 -1.72 14.34
C CYS A 18 -32.66 -2.54 14.32
N ASP A 19 -32.54 -3.81 13.94
CA ASP A 19 -33.65 -4.77 13.95
C ASP A 19 -34.05 -5.15 15.38
N LEU A 20 -35.28 -5.64 15.53
CA LEU A 20 -35.87 -6.00 16.82
C LEU A 20 -35.08 -7.12 17.54
N ASP A 21 -34.51 -8.08 16.81
CA ASP A 21 -33.76 -9.18 17.42
C ASP A 21 -32.42 -8.70 17.97
N THR A 22 -31.71 -7.83 17.24
CA THR A 22 -30.52 -7.13 17.74
C THR A 22 -30.84 -6.23 18.95
N LEU A 23 -31.92 -5.46 18.88
CA LEU A 23 -32.33 -4.59 19.99
C LEU A 23 -32.67 -5.39 21.24
N TYR A 24 -33.39 -6.50 21.09
CA TYR A 24 -33.71 -7.41 22.18
C TYR A 24 -32.45 -8.02 22.81
N LYS A 25 -31.51 -8.51 21.99
CA LYS A 25 -30.22 -9.04 22.48
C LYS A 25 -29.42 -7.99 23.23
N LEU A 26 -29.36 -6.76 22.69
CA LEU A 26 -28.70 -5.64 23.36
C LEU A 26 -29.40 -5.28 24.67
N GLY A 27 -30.73 -5.36 24.72
CA GLY A 27 -31.53 -5.21 25.93
C GLY A 27 -31.23 -6.26 26.99
N ILE A 28 -31.13 -7.53 26.62
CA ILE A 28 -30.74 -8.62 27.53
C ILE A 28 -29.33 -8.40 28.08
N LYS A 29 -28.39 -8.00 27.23
CA LYS A 29 -27.02 -7.68 27.65
C LYS A 29 -26.99 -6.47 28.58
N PHE A 30 -27.67 -5.39 28.21
CA PHE A 30 -27.77 -4.18 29.01
C PHE A 30 -28.39 -4.45 30.38
N LEU A 31 -29.47 -5.24 30.43
CA LEU A 31 -30.10 -5.66 31.67
C LEU A 31 -29.11 -6.39 32.58
N LYS A 32 -28.38 -7.39 32.07
CA LYS A 32 -27.37 -8.13 32.83
C LYS A 32 -26.23 -7.24 33.33
N ASP A 33 -25.77 -6.30 32.51
CA ASP A 33 -24.58 -5.50 32.80
C ASP A 33 -24.87 -4.33 33.75
N LYS A 34 -26.08 -3.76 33.67
CA LYS A 34 -26.45 -2.48 34.28
C LYS A 34 -27.51 -2.60 35.37
N GLU A 35 -28.30 -3.67 35.42
CA GLU A 35 -29.22 -3.91 36.55
C GLU A 35 -28.42 -4.08 37.84
N GLY A 36 -28.80 -3.36 38.89
CA GLY A 36 -28.09 -3.37 40.17
C GLY A 36 -26.92 -2.38 40.26
N LYS A 37 -26.48 -1.82 39.13
CA LYS A 37 -25.39 -0.82 39.07
C LYS A 37 -25.88 0.56 38.66
N ALA A 38 -26.58 0.64 37.53
CA ALA A 38 -27.06 1.90 36.96
C ALA A 38 -28.56 2.13 37.20
N PHE A 39 -29.33 1.06 37.38
CA PHE A 39 -30.76 1.14 37.73
C PHE A 39 -31.21 -0.13 38.45
N HIS A 40 -32.35 -0.04 39.14
CA HIS A 40 -32.99 -1.17 39.80
C HIS A 40 -34.42 -1.34 39.29
N LEU A 41 -34.79 -2.59 39.00
CA LEU A 41 -36.14 -2.94 38.61
C LEU A 41 -36.98 -3.34 39.81
N GLY A 42 -38.25 -2.93 39.80
CA GLY A 42 -39.24 -3.44 40.74
C GLY A 42 -39.48 -4.94 40.54
N TYR A 43 -39.86 -5.64 41.61
CA TYR A 43 -40.09 -7.10 41.57
C TYR A 43 -41.08 -7.52 40.47
N ASP A 44 -42.18 -6.79 40.29
CA ASP A 44 -43.17 -7.03 39.24
C ASP A 44 -42.56 -6.85 37.83
N GLN A 45 -41.76 -5.81 37.62
CA GLN A 45 -41.05 -5.60 36.35
C GLN A 45 -40.07 -6.73 36.06
N LYS A 46 -39.34 -7.22 37.06
CA LYS A 46 -38.45 -8.39 36.91
C LYS A 46 -39.24 -9.64 36.51
N CYS A 47 -40.38 -9.89 37.14
CA CYS A 47 -41.24 -11.02 36.77
C CYS A 47 -41.74 -10.90 35.32
N LYS A 48 -42.11 -9.69 34.87
CA LYS A 48 -42.52 -9.42 33.49
C LYS A 48 -41.38 -9.61 32.48
N LEU A 49 -40.18 -9.08 32.74
CA LEU A 49 -39.03 -9.26 31.85
C LEU A 49 -38.61 -10.74 31.73
N LEU A 50 -38.67 -11.49 32.84
CA LEU A 50 -38.44 -12.94 32.82
C LEU A 50 -39.52 -13.66 32.01
N ALA A 51 -40.79 -13.30 32.19
CA ALA A 51 -41.91 -13.85 31.42
C ALA A 51 -41.72 -13.60 29.91
N PHE A 52 -41.36 -12.39 29.51
CA PHE A 52 -41.09 -12.09 28.09
C PHE A 52 -39.88 -12.86 27.56
N THR A 53 -38.80 -12.97 28.33
CA THR A 53 -37.60 -13.75 27.93
C THR A 53 -37.95 -15.21 27.70
N GLN A 54 -38.83 -15.74 28.55
CA GLN A 54 -39.31 -17.10 28.46
C GLN A 54 -40.28 -17.30 27.29
N GLN A 55 -41.16 -16.33 27.01
CA GLN A 55 -42.04 -16.32 25.83
C GLN A 55 -41.24 -16.25 24.51
N VAL A 56 -40.18 -15.46 24.46
CA VAL A 56 -39.30 -15.33 23.28
C VAL A 56 -38.56 -16.65 22.98
N SER A 57 -38.12 -17.34 24.03
CA SER A 57 -37.29 -18.54 23.91
C SER A 57 -38.12 -19.82 23.74
N ASN A 58 -39.23 -19.94 24.47
CA ASN A 58 -39.99 -21.18 24.60
C ASN A 58 -41.44 -21.05 24.09
N GLY A 59 -41.87 -19.85 23.67
CA GLY A 59 -43.23 -19.59 23.24
C GLY A 59 -44.24 -19.55 24.40
N PRO A 60 -45.55 -19.70 24.10
CA PRO A 60 -46.61 -19.72 25.09
C PRO A 60 -46.38 -20.75 26.21
N PHE A 61 -46.78 -20.39 27.44
CA PHE A 61 -46.66 -21.29 28.58
C PHE A 61 -47.44 -22.59 28.35
N ASN A 62 -46.75 -23.73 28.42
CA ASN A 62 -47.38 -25.05 28.36
C ASN A 62 -47.38 -25.73 29.74
N PRO A 63 -48.54 -26.02 30.34
CA PRO A 63 -48.63 -26.67 31.64
C PRO A 63 -48.04 -28.09 31.67
N ASP A 64 -47.99 -28.79 30.54
CA ASP A 64 -47.51 -30.17 30.47
C ASP A 64 -45.98 -30.26 30.49
N LEU A 65 -45.30 -29.21 30.01
CA LEU A 65 -43.84 -29.11 30.00
C LEU A 65 -43.27 -28.56 31.31
N HIS A 66 -44.09 -27.87 32.11
CA HIS A 66 -43.66 -27.17 33.31
C HIS A 66 -44.49 -27.58 34.53
N GLY A 67 -43.87 -28.41 35.38
CA GLY A 67 -44.47 -28.91 36.63
C GLY A 67 -45.00 -27.82 37.57
N ASN A 68 -45.70 -28.26 38.62
CA ASN A 68 -46.20 -27.35 39.64
C ASN A 68 -45.05 -26.84 40.51
N VAL A 69 -45.00 -25.53 40.67
CA VAL A 69 -44.08 -24.86 41.60
C VAL A 69 -44.47 -25.27 43.02
N GLY A 70 -43.47 -25.58 43.86
CA GLY A 70 -43.70 -26.00 45.24
C GLY A 70 -44.45 -24.94 46.05
N VAL A 71 -45.23 -25.36 47.05
CA VAL A 71 -46.12 -24.49 47.83
C VAL A 71 -45.39 -23.33 48.53
N LEU A 72 -44.10 -23.52 48.86
CA LEU A 72 -43.27 -22.50 49.53
C LEU A 72 -42.53 -21.58 48.54
N ASP A 73 -42.51 -21.88 47.24
CA ASP A 73 -41.81 -21.08 46.23
C ASP A 73 -42.74 -19.99 45.64
N VAL A 74 -42.98 -18.97 46.46
CA VAL A 74 -43.81 -17.80 46.12
C VAL A 74 -43.24 -17.06 44.90
N ILE A 75 -41.91 -16.95 44.80
CA ILE A 75 -41.24 -16.24 43.70
C ILE A 75 -41.38 -17.00 42.39
N GLY A 76 -41.17 -18.32 42.40
CA GLY A 76 -41.40 -19.17 41.24
C GLY A 76 -42.86 -19.16 40.81
N LYS A 77 -43.80 -19.12 41.76
CA LYS A 77 -45.23 -19.01 41.48
C LYS A 77 -45.56 -17.70 40.77
N ASP A 78 -45.03 -16.57 41.24
CA ASP A 78 -45.25 -15.26 40.61
C ASP A 78 -44.66 -15.18 39.20
N ARG A 79 -43.45 -15.73 39.00
CA ARG A 79 -42.82 -15.83 37.67
C ARG A 79 -43.64 -16.70 36.71
N LYS A 80 -44.12 -17.85 37.20
CA LYS A 80 -45.00 -18.75 36.43
C LYS A 80 -46.30 -18.04 36.06
N ILE A 81 -46.94 -17.35 37.00
CA ILE A 81 -48.16 -16.57 36.76
C ILE A 81 -47.90 -15.45 35.75
N ALA A 82 -46.78 -14.74 35.85
CA ALA A 82 -46.42 -13.68 34.91
C ALA A 82 -46.27 -14.21 33.48
N TRP A 83 -45.66 -15.39 33.31
CA TRP A 83 -45.54 -16.03 31.99
C TRP A 83 -46.89 -16.58 31.48
N GLN A 84 -47.68 -17.23 32.34
CA GLN A 84 -49.02 -17.69 32.00
C GLN A 84 -49.93 -16.55 31.51
N LYS A 85 -49.81 -15.36 32.11
CA LYS A 85 -50.57 -14.16 31.71
C LYS A 85 -50.26 -13.68 30.29
N LEU A 86 -49.12 -14.05 29.71
CA LEU A 86 -48.76 -13.67 28.34
C LEU A 86 -49.55 -14.46 27.28
N GLY A 87 -50.14 -15.61 27.63
CA GLY A 87 -50.97 -16.40 26.74
C GLY A 87 -50.26 -16.77 25.43
N ASP A 88 -50.96 -16.58 24.31
CA ASP A 88 -50.51 -16.84 22.94
C ASP A 88 -49.72 -15.69 22.30
N MET A 89 -49.13 -14.80 23.11
CA MET A 89 -48.32 -13.69 22.63
C MET A 89 -47.17 -14.15 21.71
N GLY A 90 -47.09 -13.55 20.53
CA GLY A 90 -46.04 -13.83 19.56
C GLY A 90 -44.64 -13.40 20.01
N ARG A 91 -43.61 -14.02 19.44
CA ARG A 91 -42.19 -13.75 19.77
C ARG A 91 -41.83 -12.27 19.61
N GLU A 92 -42.20 -11.66 18.50
CA GLU A 92 -41.89 -10.24 18.21
C GLU A 92 -42.59 -9.30 19.20
N SER A 93 -43.87 -9.56 19.52
CA SER A 93 -44.60 -8.78 20.52
C SER A 93 -43.96 -8.88 21.91
N ALA A 94 -43.50 -10.07 22.29
CA ALA A 94 -42.79 -10.27 23.56
C ALA A 94 -41.44 -9.53 23.61
N MET A 95 -40.69 -9.50 22.49
CA MET A 95 -39.46 -8.70 22.37
C MET A 95 -39.74 -7.21 22.48
N LEU A 96 -40.78 -6.70 21.80
CA LEU A 96 -41.17 -5.30 21.85
C LEU A 96 -41.55 -4.88 23.27
N SER A 97 -42.44 -5.65 23.93
CA SER A 97 -42.84 -5.34 25.31
C SER A 97 -41.67 -5.46 26.31
N PHE A 98 -40.72 -6.36 26.08
CA PHE A 98 -39.49 -6.41 26.87
C PHE A 98 -38.69 -5.10 26.74
N VAL A 99 -38.46 -4.66 25.51
CA VAL A 99 -37.73 -3.43 25.20
C VAL A 99 -38.44 -2.20 25.77
N GLU A 100 -39.76 -2.13 25.66
CA GLU A 100 -40.56 -1.03 26.21
C GLU A 100 -40.43 -0.93 27.72
N ILE A 101 -40.55 -2.05 28.45
CA ILE A 101 -40.35 -2.07 29.91
C ILE A 101 -38.92 -1.64 30.24
N LEU A 102 -37.93 -2.18 29.55
CA LEU A 102 -36.52 -1.85 29.81
C LEU A 102 -36.22 -0.36 29.56
N ASN A 103 -36.73 0.19 28.46
CA ASN A 103 -36.57 1.59 28.10
C ASN A 103 -37.30 2.52 29.10
N SER A 104 -38.50 2.12 29.55
CA SER A 104 -39.23 2.88 30.58
C SER A 104 -38.52 2.87 31.93
N ALA A 105 -37.85 1.77 32.28
CA ALA A 105 -37.12 1.63 33.53
C ALA A 105 -35.75 2.32 33.51
N CYS A 106 -35.10 2.41 32.35
CA CYS A 106 -33.81 3.06 32.20
C CYS A 106 -33.67 3.71 30.81
N PRO A 107 -33.90 5.03 30.71
CA PRO A 107 -33.72 5.76 29.45
C PRO A 107 -32.28 5.73 28.90
N LEU A 108 -31.27 5.43 29.74
CA LEU A 108 -29.89 5.22 29.29
C LEU A 108 -29.74 4.04 28.33
N PHE A 109 -30.73 3.14 28.30
CA PHE A 109 -30.77 2.07 27.30
C PHE A 109 -30.78 2.63 25.89
N HIS A 110 -31.54 3.70 25.62
CA HIS A 110 -31.57 4.35 24.31
C HIS A 110 -30.19 4.87 23.88
N ALA A 111 -29.49 5.56 24.78
CA ALA A 111 -28.13 6.04 24.52
C ALA A 111 -27.14 4.88 24.28
N CYS A 112 -27.32 3.74 24.95
CA CYS A 112 -26.52 2.54 24.71
C CYS A 112 -26.76 1.95 23.30
N VAL A 113 -28.01 1.95 22.85
CA VAL A 113 -28.38 1.47 21.51
C VAL A 113 -27.81 2.40 20.44
N GLU A 114 -27.94 3.70 20.63
CA GLU A 114 -27.39 4.71 19.72
C GLU A 114 -25.86 4.62 19.61
N ALA A 115 -25.17 4.45 20.74
CA ALA A 115 -23.72 4.23 20.75
C ALA A 115 -23.31 2.96 19.99
N HIS A 116 -24.06 1.86 20.17
CA HIS A 116 -23.79 0.61 19.47
C HIS A 116 -24.04 0.73 17.95
N LYS A 117 -25.09 1.45 17.54
CA LYS A 117 -25.33 1.78 16.13
C LYS A 117 -24.13 2.49 15.52
N LYS A 118 -23.63 3.53 16.20
CA LYS A 118 -22.49 4.32 15.73
C LYS A 118 -21.20 3.50 15.66
N GLU A 119 -21.00 2.57 16.60
CA GLU A 119 -19.87 1.63 16.58
C GLU A 119 -19.91 0.72 15.35
N ILE A 120 -21.08 0.17 15.01
CA ILE A 120 -21.26 -0.67 13.81
C ILE A 120 -20.99 0.14 12.55
N GLU A 121 -21.52 1.36 12.46
CA GLU A 121 -21.35 2.24 11.30
C GLU A 121 -19.88 2.64 11.08
N MET A 122 -19.18 3.08 12.14
CA MET A 122 -17.76 3.40 12.07
C MET A 122 -16.90 2.21 11.66
N LYS A 123 -17.24 1.01 12.14
CA LYS A 123 -16.53 -0.21 11.77
C LYS A 123 -16.73 -0.55 10.29
N ALA A 124 -17.96 -0.44 9.80
CA ALA A 124 -18.27 -0.69 8.40
C ALA A 124 -17.61 0.35 7.46
N GLU A 125 -17.55 1.62 7.88
CA GLU A 125 -16.86 2.67 7.13
C GLU A 125 -15.36 2.41 7.04
N LYS A 126 -14.73 2.03 8.16
CA LYS A 126 -13.32 1.67 8.20
C LYS A 126 -12.99 0.46 7.31
N GLU A 127 -13.81 -0.59 7.37
CA GLU A 127 -13.62 -1.78 6.52
C GLU A 127 -13.72 -1.44 5.03
N LYS A 128 -14.59 -0.49 4.66
CA LYS A 128 -14.72 0.00 3.29
C LYS A 128 -13.49 0.82 2.87
N GLU A 129 -12.99 1.70 3.73
CA GLU A 129 -11.78 2.48 3.49
C GLU A 129 -10.55 1.58 3.31
N ASP A 130 -10.40 0.58 4.19
CA ASP A 130 -9.31 -0.42 4.11
C ASP A 130 -9.36 -1.22 2.80
N LEU A 131 -10.56 -1.58 2.34
CA LEU A 131 -10.76 -2.28 1.07
C LEU A 131 -10.43 -1.38 -0.13
N GLU A 132 -10.86 -0.11 -0.09
CA GLU A 132 -10.58 0.87 -1.15
C GLU A 132 -9.07 1.16 -1.24
N PHE A 133 -8.39 1.26 -0.10
CA PHE A 133 -6.94 1.42 -0.03
C PHE A 133 -6.22 0.21 -0.66
N GLN A 134 -6.63 -1.02 -0.31
CA GLN A 134 -6.05 -2.23 -0.89
C GLN A 134 -6.27 -2.33 -2.40
N LEU A 135 -7.44 -1.94 -2.90
CA LEU A 135 -7.71 -1.94 -4.34
C LEU A 135 -6.83 -0.95 -5.10
N LYS A 136 -6.66 0.27 -4.57
CA LYS A 136 -5.75 1.28 -5.16
C LYS A 136 -4.30 0.82 -5.15
N GLU A 137 -3.85 0.16 -4.08
CA GLU A 137 -2.50 -0.37 -3.99
C GLU A 137 -2.25 -1.48 -5.03
N VAL A 138 -3.21 -2.40 -5.18
CA VAL A 138 -3.15 -3.47 -6.19
C VAL A 138 -3.18 -2.89 -7.60
N GLU A 139 -3.98 -1.85 -7.85
CA GLU A 139 -4.01 -1.17 -9.15
C GLU A 139 -2.68 -0.50 -9.46
N ARG A 140 -2.07 0.22 -8.48
CA ARG A 140 -0.75 0.85 -8.66
C ARG A 140 0.33 -0.18 -9.00
N LEU A 141 0.38 -1.29 -8.27
CA LEU A 141 1.34 -2.37 -8.53
C LEU A 141 1.17 -3.01 -9.91
N LYS A 142 -0.06 -3.11 -10.42
CA LYS A 142 -0.32 -3.62 -11.77
C LYS A 142 0.19 -2.68 -12.85
N ILE A 143 0.00 -1.37 -12.68
CA ILE A 143 0.49 -0.36 -13.63
C ILE A 143 2.01 -0.37 -13.65
N GLU A 144 2.66 -0.37 -12.49
CA GLU A 144 4.12 -0.41 -12.37
C GLU A 144 4.71 -1.68 -13.01
N ALA A 145 4.13 -2.85 -12.75
CA ALA A 145 4.55 -4.11 -13.36
C ALA A 145 4.35 -4.13 -14.89
N GLU A 146 3.28 -3.52 -15.41
CA GLU A 146 3.06 -3.41 -16.85
C GLU A 146 4.07 -2.46 -17.51
N GLU A 147 4.40 -1.35 -16.85
CA GLU A 147 5.43 -0.41 -17.32
C GLU A 147 6.83 -1.05 -17.30
N ASP A 148 7.17 -1.80 -16.26
CA ASP A 148 8.41 -2.56 -16.18
C ASP A 148 8.51 -3.61 -17.29
N ALA A 149 7.45 -4.38 -17.53
CA ALA A 149 7.40 -5.37 -18.60
C ALA A 149 7.60 -4.73 -19.98
N LYS A 150 6.98 -3.57 -20.23
CA LYS A 150 7.17 -2.81 -21.47
C LYS A 150 8.60 -2.32 -21.63
N ARG A 151 9.22 -1.80 -20.56
CA ARG A 151 10.64 -1.37 -20.57
C ARG A 151 11.57 -2.54 -20.85
N GLU A 152 11.33 -3.70 -20.25
CA GLU A 152 12.15 -4.89 -20.48
C GLU A 152 12.06 -5.37 -21.94
N ILE A 153 10.86 -5.37 -22.53
CA ILE A 153 10.66 -5.73 -23.94
C ILE A 153 11.40 -4.75 -24.86
N GLN A 154 11.28 -3.43 -24.62
CA GLN A 154 11.99 -2.43 -25.42
C GLN A 154 13.52 -2.58 -25.34
N MET A 155 14.04 -2.87 -24.15
CA MET A 155 15.47 -3.12 -23.95
C MET A 155 15.95 -4.35 -24.73
N LYS A 156 15.18 -5.44 -24.70
CA LYS A 156 15.48 -6.66 -25.47
C LYS A 156 15.47 -6.40 -26.97
N GLU A 157 14.46 -5.70 -27.48
CA GLU A 157 14.40 -5.34 -28.90
C GLU A 157 15.58 -4.44 -29.31
N GLN A 158 15.99 -3.51 -28.47
CA GLN A 158 17.15 -2.65 -28.73
C GLN A 158 18.46 -3.45 -28.73
N GLU A 159 18.63 -4.38 -27.80
CA GLU A 159 19.79 -5.27 -27.73
C GLU A 159 19.88 -6.20 -28.95
N GLU A 160 18.74 -6.76 -29.38
CA GLU A 160 18.67 -7.58 -30.60
C GLU A 160 19.06 -6.77 -31.84
N LYS A 161 18.50 -5.56 -32.02
CA LYS A 161 18.89 -4.67 -33.11
C LYS A 161 20.39 -4.34 -33.07
N ARG A 162 20.93 -4.04 -31.89
CA ARG A 162 22.35 -3.78 -31.69
C ARG A 162 23.21 -4.98 -32.11
N LYS A 163 22.81 -6.19 -31.73
CA LYS A 163 23.51 -7.43 -32.08
C LYS A 163 23.47 -7.68 -33.59
N GLN A 164 22.31 -7.51 -34.23
CA GLN A 164 22.15 -7.66 -35.68
C GLN A 164 23.06 -6.69 -36.46
N ILE A 165 23.12 -5.42 -36.06
CA ILE A 165 24.02 -4.43 -36.68
C ILE A 165 25.47 -4.86 -36.53
N LYS A 166 25.88 -5.28 -35.33
CA LYS A 166 27.26 -5.72 -35.07
C LYS A 166 27.64 -6.94 -35.91
N GLU A 167 26.75 -7.92 -36.03
CA GLU A 167 26.98 -9.13 -36.82
C GLU A 167 27.04 -8.84 -38.33
N ALA A 168 26.10 -8.03 -38.85
CA ALA A 168 26.11 -7.62 -40.24
C ALA A 168 27.39 -6.84 -40.62
N LEU A 169 27.81 -5.93 -39.74
CA LEU A 169 29.03 -5.15 -39.94
C LEU A 169 30.28 -6.03 -39.89
N ASN A 170 30.31 -6.99 -38.96
CA ASN A 170 31.39 -7.96 -38.85
C ASN A 170 31.51 -8.79 -40.14
N LEU A 171 30.40 -9.35 -40.66
CA LEU A 171 30.40 -10.10 -41.92
C LEU A 171 30.93 -9.28 -43.09
N GLN A 172 30.61 -7.99 -43.16
CA GLN A 172 31.05 -7.12 -44.24
C GLN A 172 32.56 -6.85 -44.21
N THR A 173 33.15 -6.67 -43.03
CA THR A 173 34.55 -6.24 -42.90
C THR A 173 35.51 -7.36 -42.50
N TYR A 174 35.00 -8.56 -42.19
CA TYR A 174 35.79 -9.68 -41.70
C TYR A 174 36.99 -10.00 -42.59
N ASP A 175 36.78 -10.18 -43.89
CA ASP A 175 37.86 -10.57 -44.82
C ASP A 175 38.96 -9.50 -44.91
N GLN A 176 38.58 -8.22 -44.86
CA GLN A 176 39.53 -7.09 -44.90
C GLN A 176 40.37 -7.06 -43.62
N PHE A 177 39.74 -7.20 -42.46
CA PHE A 177 40.43 -7.22 -41.17
C PHE A 177 41.28 -8.48 -40.98
N LYS A 178 40.81 -9.62 -41.49
CA LYS A 178 41.55 -10.88 -41.48
C LYS A 178 42.84 -10.76 -42.29
N THR A 179 42.75 -10.25 -43.52
CA THR A 179 43.92 -10.03 -44.38
C THR A 179 44.93 -9.09 -43.72
N TYR A 180 44.45 -8.02 -43.08
CA TYR A 180 45.30 -7.09 -42.34
C TYR A 180 45.96 -7.75 -41.12
N ALA A 181 45.22 -8.54 -40.36
CA ALA A 181 45.76 -9.24 -39.19
C ALA A 181 46.81 -10.30 -39.57
N GLU A 182 46.58 -11.05 -40.65
CA GLU A 182 47.55 -12.02 -41.19
C GLU A 182 48.88 -11.36 -41.61
N GLN A 183 48.85 -10.12 -42.11
CA GLN A 183 50.06 -9.37 -42.45
C GLN A 183 50.84 -8.90 -41.21
N GLN A 184 50.15 -8.52 -40.14
CA GLN A 184 50.78 -8.01 -38.91
C GLN A 184 51.30 -9.14 -38.01
N TYR A 185 50.59 -10.26 -37.95
CA TYR A 185 50.93 -11.40 -37.09
C TYR A 185 50.89 -12.74 -37.86
N PRO A 186 51.82 -12.99 -38.81
CA PRO A 186 51.75 -14.19 -39.67
C PRO A 186 51.80 -15.54 -38.95
N GLU A 187 52.44 -15.60 -37.77
CA GLU A 187 52.69 -16.86 -37.03
C GLU A 187 51.80 -17.05 -35.79
N ASN A 188 50.91 -16.10 -35.48
CA ASN A 188 50.13 -16.13 -34.23
C ASN A 188 48.61 -15.94 -34.46
N PRO A 189 47.82 -17.03 -34.52
CA PRO A 189 46.38 -16.96 -34.76
C PRO A 189 45.60 -16.30 -33.62
N ASP A 190 46.08 -16.42 -32.38
CA ASP A 190 45.42 -15.82 -31.22
C ASP A 190 45.54 -14.29 -31.24
N GLN A 191 46.73 -13.77 -31.59
CA GLN A 191 46.95 -12.33 -31.79
C GLN A 191 46.17 -11.78 -32.99
N GLN A 192 46.06 -12.54 -34.08
CA GLN A 192 45.20 -12.17 -35.21
C GLN A 192 43.74 -12.03 -34.77
N ALA A 193 43.21 -12.99 -33.99
CA ALA A 193 41.82 -12.96 -33.51
C ALA A 193 41.54 -11.76 -32.60
N ILE A 194 42.49 -11.41 -31.72
CA ILE A 194 42.38 -10.22 -30.86
C ILE A 194 42.36 -8.94 -31.70
N LEU A 195 43.29 -8.81 -32.67
CA LEU A 195 43.37 -7.64 -33.54
C LEU A 195 42.10 -7.48 -34.39
N ILE A 196 41.58 -8.57 -34.97
CA ILE A 196 40.32 -8.56 -35.74
C ILE A 196 39.18 -8.06 -34.86
N ARG A 197 39.06 -8.57 -33.62
CA ARG A 197 38.02 -8.13 -32.69
C ARG A 197 38.12 -6.64 -32.36
N GLN A 198 39.34 -6.13 -32.13
CA GLN A 198 39.57 -4.71 -31.85
C GLN A 198 39.18 -3.83 -33.04
N LEU A 199 39.56 -4.22 -34.27
CA LEU A 199 39.20 -3.49 -35.48
C LEU A 199 37.69 -3.48 -35.72
N GLN A 200 37.01 -4.60 -35.47
CA GLN A 200 35.56 -4.69 -35.56
C GLN A 200 34.84 -3.80 -34.55
N GLU A 201 35.39 -3.70 -33.33
CA GLU A 201 34.85 -2.83 -32.29
C GLU A 201 35.03 -1.35 -32.63
N GLN A 202 36.22 -0.95 -33.10
CA GLN A 202 36.48 0.41 -33.59
C GLN A 202 35.57 0.78 -34.76
N HIS A 203 35.44 -0.13 -35.73
CA HIS A 203 34.59 0.09 -36.89
C HIS A 203 33.11 0.22 -36.49
N TYR A 204 32.65 -0.58 -35.54
CA TYR A 204 31.30 -0.45 -34.98
C TYR A 204 31.09 0.91 -34.31
N ILE A 205 32.03 1.40 -33.51
CA ILE A 205 31.94 2.72 -32.85
C ILE A 205 31.85 3.84 -33.90
N GLN A 206 32.72 3.82 -34.91
CA GLN A 206 32.72 4.81 -35.99
C GLN A 206 31.40 4.79 -36.77
N TYR A 207 30.89 3.60 -37.09
CA TYR A 207 29.60 3.44 -37.77
C TYR A 207 28.45 4.01 -36.93
N MET A 208 28.38 3.68 -35.64
CA MET A 208 27.34 4.20 -34.75
C MET A 208 27.40 5.74 -34.62
N GLN A 209 28.61 6.32 -34.61
CA GLN A 209 28.80 7.77 -34.61
C GLN A 209 28.24 8.43 -35.88
N GLN A 210 28.49 7.83 -37.05
CA GLN A 210 27.98 8.31 -38.32
C GLN A 210 26.44 8.25 -38.37
N ILE A 211 25.85 7.15 -37.90
CA ILE A 211 24.39 7.00 -37.82
C ILE A 211 23.78 8.05 -36.89
N TYR A 212 24.37 8.28 -35.71
CA TYR A 212 23.91 9.29 -34.77
C TYR A 212 23.97 10.71 -35.37
N GLN A 213 25.07 11.05 -36.05
CA GLN A 213 25.20 12.34 -36.73
C GLN A 213 24.14 12.52 -37.83
N GLN A 214 23.88 11.48 -38.64
CA GLN A 214 22.83 11.51 -39.64
C GLN A 214 21.44 11.70 -39.01
N GLN A 215 21.17 11.01 -37.90
CA GLN A 215 19.89 11.12 -37.18
C GLN A 215 19.67 12.53 -36.60
N ILE A 216 20.73 13.17 -36.07
CA ILE A 216 20.66 14.57 -35.63
C ILE A 216 20.32 15.49 -36.80
N LEU A 217 20.99 15.34 -37.94
CA LEU A 217 20.73 16.16 -39.12
C LEU A 217 19.29 15.97 -39.63
N SER A 218 18.80 14.73 -39.67
CA SER A 218 17.42 14.43 -40.04
C SER A 218 16.40 15.04 -39.06
N GLN A 219 16.60 14.92 -37.74
CA GLN A 219 15.70 15.57 -36.76
C GLN A 219 15.71 17.09 -36.86
N ASN A 220 16.87 17.71 -37.10
CA ASN A 220 16.98 19.16 -37.26
C ASN A 220 16.27 19.65 -38.53
N ILE A 221 16.25 18.86 -39.60
CA ILE A 221 15.48 19.16 -40.82
C ILE A 221 13.98 19.04 -40.56
N THR A 222 13.51 18.00 -39.84
CA THR A 222 12.08 17.83 -39.53
C THR A 222 11.55 18.90 -38.56
N LYS A 223 12.39 19.38 -37.62
CA LYS A 223 12.02 20.47 -36.70
C LYS A 223 12.06 21.86 -37.37
N ALA A 224 12.78 22.02 -38.48
CA ALA A 224 12.82 23.28 -39.22
C ALA A 224 11.54 23.54 -40.04
N GLU A 225 10.74 22.50 -40.33
CA GLU A 225 9.45 22.67 -41.03
C GLU A 225 8.27 23.00 -40.08
N ASP A 226 8.44 22.85 -38.75
CA ASP A 226 7.42 23.17 -37.73
C ASP A 226 7.85 24.32 -36.77
N SER A 227 8.75 25.21 -37.21
CA SER A 227 9.27 26.28 -36.35
C SER A 227 8.50 27.61 -36.46
N GLU A 228 7.43 27.73 -35.68
CA GLU A 228 7.04 28.99 -35.02
C GLU A 228 6.83 28.76 -33.52
N PHE A 229 7.89 28.41 -32.77
CA PHE A 229 8.08 28.87 -31.38
C PHE A 229 9.48 28.56 -30.85
N SER A 230 10.24 29.60 -30.51
CA SER A 230 11.54 29.52 -29.84
C SER A 230 11.40 29.00 -28.40
N GLN A 231 12.27 28.08 -27.96
CA GLN A 231 13.37 28.39 -27.02
C GLN A 231 14.20 27.16 -26.60
N GLU A 232 15.51 27.40 -26.59
CA GLU A 232 16.63 26.73 -25.89
C GLU A 232 17.16 25.37 -26.39
N LEU A 233 18.39 25.46 -26.92
CA LEU A 233 19.32 24.37 -27.24
C LEU A 233 20.03 23.89 -25.95
N PRO A 234 20.04 22.58 -25.62
CA PRO A 234 20.87 22.06 -24.54
C PRO A 234 22.36 21.97 -24.96
N LEU A 235 23.20 22.64 -24.18
CA LEU A 235 24.67 22.78 -24.33
C LEU A 235 25.48 21.50 -24.04
N ASP A 236 24.86 20.34 -23.81
CA ASP A 236 25.57 19.13 -23.34
C ASP A 236 26.02 18.14 -24.44
N VAL A 237 25.65 18.36 -25.71
CA VAL A 237 25.94 17.40 -26.80
C VAL A 237 27.34 17.60 -27.40
N GLU A 238 27.88 18.81 -27.33
CA GLU A 238 29.24 19.14 -27.82
C GLU A 238 30.32 18.62 -26.85
N ALA A 239 30.05 18.65 -25.55
CA ALA A 239 30.95 18.12 -24.52
C ALA A 239 31.07 16.58 -24.56
N ALA A 240 29.99 15.87 -24.86
CA ALA A 240 30.01 14.41 -25.01
C ALA A 240 30.80 13.95 -26.26
N ALA A 241 30.71 14.72 -27.35
CA ALA A 241 31.47 14.47 -28.59
C ALA A 241 32.98 14.71 -28.39
N LEU A 242 33.36 15.74 -27.63
CA LEU A 242 34.76 16.01 -27.28
C LEU A 242 35.35 14.99 -26.29
N ASN A 243 34.54 14.47 -25.36
CA ASN A 243 34.99 13.45 -24.40
C ASN A 243 35.26 12.09 -25.07
N ALA A 244 34.47 11.72 -26.09
CA ALA A 244 34.71 10.51 -26.89
C ALA A 244 35.99 10.61 -27.74
N LEU A 245 36.37 11.81 -28.20
CA LEU A 245 37.62 12.07 -28.90
C LEU A 245 38.84 12.03 -27.96
N ALA A 246 38.70 12.49 -26.71
CA ALA A 246 39.77 12.49 -25.72
C ALA A 246 40.18 11.07 -25.25
N SER A 247 39.24 10.10 -25.24
CA SER A 247 39.54 8.71 -24.89
C SER A 247 40.31 7.93 -25.97
N ILE A 248 40.42 8.45 -27.20
CA ILE A 248 41.15 7.78 -28.29
C ILE A 248 42.65 8.16 -28.28
N GLN A 249 43.03 9.29 -27.67
CA GLN A 249 44.42 9.77 -27.66
C GLN A 249 45.30 9.24 -26.51
N ASN A 250 44.75 8.51 -25.54
CA ASN A 250 45.48 8.02 -24.36
C ASN A 250 45.51 6.49 -24.26
N ILE A 251 45.95 5.82 -25.33
CA ILE A 251 46.50 4.46 -25.21
C ILE A 251 47.98 4.57 -25.59
N PRO A 252 48.90 4.72 -24.62
CA PRO A 252 50.32 4.60 -24.87
C PRO A 252 50.66 3.20 -25.39
N LEU A 253 51.24 3.15 -26.58
CA LEU A 253 51.99 2.03 -27.11
C LEU A 253 53.33 1.95 -26.35
N GLU A 254 53.57 0.88 -25.60
CA GLU A 254 54.93 0.46 -25.21
C GLU A 254 55.01 -1.08 -25.35
N PRO A 255 55.98 -1.62 -26.12
CA PRO A 255 56.26 -3.04 -26.20
C PRO A 255 57.31 -3.49 -25.18
N ASP A 256 57.27 -4.79 -24.86
CA ASP A 256 58.28 -5.60 -24.13
C ASP A 256 58.51 -5.36 -22.63
N ASN A 257 58.20 -6.36 -21.79
CA ASN A 257 59.21 -7.31 -21.31
C ASN A 257 58.59 -8.48 -20.50
N PHE A 258 59.03 -9.69 -20.79
CA PHE A 258 58.66 -10.96 -20.16
C PHE A 258 59.58 -11.22 -18.95
N SER A 259 59.06 -11.54 -17.77
CA SER A 259 59.72 -12.45 -16.81
C SER A 259 58.83 -12.81 -15.63
N GLU A 260 58.75 -14.11 -15.35
CA GLU A 260 58.23 -14.73 -14.14
C GLU A 260 58.89 -14.20 -12.86
N ALA A 261 58.12 -14.06 -11.77
CA ALA A 261 58.52 -14.47 -10.42
C ALA A 261 57.33 -14.42 -9.45
N SER A 262 57.16 -15.54 -8.75
CA SER A 262 56.28 -15.81 -7.61
C SER A 262 56.40 -14.82 -6.43
N GLY A 263 55.30 -14.64 -5.68
CA GLY A 263 55.34 -14.31 -4.25
C GLY A 263 54.32 -13.28 -3.77
N ASN A 264 53.36 -13.75 -2.96
CA ASN A 264 52.56 -13.05 -1.95
C ASN A 264 52.90 -11.57 -1.66
N ASP A 265 51.88 -10.69 -1.62
CA ASP A 265 51.31 -10.22 -0.35
C ASP A 265 50.09 -9.31 -0.62
N GLU A 266 49.13 -9.36 0.31
CA GLU A 266 47.89 -8.61 0.36
C GLU A 266 48.16 -7.13 0.62
N GLU A 267 47.64 -6.22 -0.23
CA GLU A 267 47.37 -4.83 0.18
C GLU A 267 46.31 -4.20 -0.75
N GLU A 268 45.06 -4.31 -0.33
CA GLU A 268 44.08 -3.22 -0.25
C GLU A 268 44.11 -2.16 -1.37
N LEU A 269 43.57 -2.48 -2.54
CA LEU A 269 43.10 -1.49 -3.51
C LEU A 269 41.75 -0.92 -3.04
N ALA A 270 41.80 -0.04 -2.04
CA ALA A 270 40.71 0.86 -1.72
C ALA A 270 40.44 1.75 -2.95
N ALA A 271 39.33 1.49 -3.64
CA ALA A 271 38.80 2.45 -4.61
C ALA A 271 38.58 3.78 -3.88
N ASP A 272 39.13 4.88 -4.43
CA ASP A 272 38.91 6.24 -3.94
C ASP A 272 37.41 6.56 -3.95
N ILE A 273 36.75 6.33 -2.81
CA ILE A 273 35.37 6.75 -2.58
C ILE A 273 35.42 8.27 -2.43
N VAL A 274 34.91 8.98 -3.44
CA VAL A 274 34.70 10.43 -3.39
C VAL A 274 33.91 10.77 -2.13
N ALA A 275 34.45 11.66 -1.29
CA ALA A 275 33.82 12.08 -0.05
C ALA A 275 32.39 12.59 -0.31
N ALA A 276 31.43 12.17 0.53
CA ALA A 276 30.03 12.55 0.40
C ALA A 276 29.86 14.09 0.33
N SER A 277 29.40 14.58 -0.81
CA SER A 277 29.09 16.00 -1.01
C SER A 277 27.73 16.30 -0.37
N MET A 278 27.73 16.95 0.80
CA MET A 278 26.50 17.42 1.42
C MET A 278 25.94 18.62 0.65
N TRP A 279 24.75 18.45 0.05
CA TRP A 279 23.96 19.57 -0.47
C TRP A 279 23.50 20.48 0.68
N THR A 280 24.33 21.46 1.01
CA THR A 280 23.92 22.54 1.90
C THR A 280 23.09 23.54 1.09
N ARG A 281 21.78 23.59 1.33
CA ARG A 281 20.93 24.69 0.85
C ARG A 281 21.55 26.02 1.30
N LYS A 282 21.48 27.05 0.45
CA LYS A 282 22.08 28.37 0.70
C LYS A 282 21.62 29.00 2.02
N ASP A 283 20.46 28.58 2.52
CA ASP A 283 19.78 29.15 3.70
C ASP A 283 20.04 28.35 4.99
N ILE A 284 20.98 27.40 4.97
CA ILE A 284 21.32 26.55 6.14
C ILE A 284 21.75 27.38 7.36
N ARG A 285 22.34 28.56 7.14
CA ARG A 285 22.76 29.48 8.21
C ARG A 285 21.56 30.12 8.90
N GLU A 286 20.57 30.58 8.13
CA GLU A 286 19.35 31.18 8.67
C GLU A 286 18.53 30.14 9.44
N PHE A 287 18.49 28.90 8.94
CA PHE A 287 17.85 27.79 9.63
C PHE A 287 18.51 27.48 10.98
N LYS A 288 19.84 27.37 11.03
CA LYS A 288 20.58 27.15 12.29
C LYS A 288 20.31 28.27 13.30
N ASP A 289 20.35 29.53 12.85
CA ASP A 289 20.05 30.68 13.71
C ASP A 289 18.62 30.68 14.23
N SER A 290 17.64 30.23 13.43
CA SER A 290 16.25 30.06 13.86
C SER A 290 16.13 29.01 14.96
N VAL A 291 16.79 27.85 14.80
CA VAL A 291 16.77 26.75 15.78
C VAL A 291 17.41 27.17 17.11
N TYR A 292 18.53 27.92 17.06
CA TYR A 292 19.17 28.44 18.28
C TYR A 292 18.33 29.49 19.02
N LYS A 293 17.53 30.29 18.29
CA LYS A 293 16.65 31.30 18.90
C LYS A 293 15.42 30.68 19.56
N GLU A 294 14.90 29.58 19.03
CA GLU A 294 13.66 28.97 19.50
C GLU A 294 13.84 28.07 20.73
N GLY A 295 15.06 27.56 20.99
CA GLY A 295 15.37 26.86 22.22
C GLY A 295 16.83 26.43 22.34
N LYS A 296 17.38 26.53 23.54
CA LYS A 296 18.81 26.27 23.87
C LYS A 296 19.27 24.84 23.53
N ASP A 297 18.35 23.92 23.26
CA ASP A 297 18.61 22.49 23.13
C ASP A 297 18.57 21.94 21.69
N SER A 298 18.41 22.77 20.65
CA SER A 298 18.41 22.32 19.24
C SER A 298 17.45 21.14 18.95
N ILE A 299 16.27 21.17 19.56
CA ILE A 299 15.24 20.14 19.43
C ILE A 299 14.14 20.64 18.49
N ILE A 300 13.94 19.94 17.37
CA ILE A 300 12.86 20.22 16.43
C ILE A 300 11.78 19.16 16.62
N LYS A 301 10.55 19.61 16.92
CA LYS A 301 9.38 18.74 16.98
C LYS A 301 8.78 18.61 15.58
N VAL A 302 9.07 17.48 14.93
CA VAL A 302 8.33 17.06 13.73
C VAL A 302 7.09 16.29 14.22
N GLY A 303 5.95 16.45 13.57
CA GLY A 303 4.64 15.98 14.09
C GLY A 303 4.58 14.50 14.49
N HIS A 304 3.62 14.17 15.36
CA HIS A 304 3.30 12.85 15.94
C HIS A 304 4.49 12.05 16.52
N GLY A 305 5.07 12.58 17.59
CA GLY A 305 5.76 11.78 18.61
C GLY A 305 7.25 11.51 18.36
N GLU A 306 7.81 11.91 17.23
CA GLU A 306 9.23 11.74 16.93
C GLU A 306 10.01 13.03 17.26
N THR A 307 11.13 12.89 17.99
CA THR A 307 12.01 14.00 18.34
C THR A 307 13.39 13.76 17.73
N VAL A 308 13.86 14.71 16.93
CA VAL A 308 15.19 14.64 16.32
C VAL A 308 16.10 15.69 16.97
N THR A 309 17.22 15.26 17.52
CA THR A 309 18.28 16.13 18.03
C THR A 309 19.30 16.40 16.93
N VAL A 310 19.51 17.67 16.59
CA VAL A 310 20.55 18.11 15.65
C VAL A 310 21.83 18.39 16.45
N ARG A 311 22.94 17.72 16.11
CA ARG A 311 24.29 18.01 16.63
C ARG A 311 25.11 18.80 15.62
#